data_AF-A0A7S0YI76-F1
#
_entry.id   AF-A0A7S0YI76-F1
#
_cell.length_a   1.000
_cell.length_b   1.000
_cell.length_c   1.000
_cell.angle_alpha   90.00
_cell.angle_beta   90.00
_cell.angle_gamma   90.00
#
_symmetry.space_group_name_H-M   'P 1'
#
loop_
_entity.id
_entity.type
_entity.pdbx_description
1 polymer ?
#
loop_
_entity_poly.entity_id
_entity_poly.type
_entity_poly.pdbx_seq_one_letter_code
_entity_poly.pdbx_strand_id
1 'polypeptide(L)'
;GEWGEARVEAELSWLRGGLDAVFEQSTLLDRESVVFLMQALCKVGLNSVSGNKPDIVGASKQLRMFGVEKLCAVVAANVGRVGQLWEVASSLLYQVASHQRATVRRYGMDCLTPLIIKVFKHRAELRRRLAEG
;
A
#
# COMPACT_ATOMS: atom_id res chain seq x y z
N GLY A 1 20.31 5.77 24.60
CA GLY A 1 19.79 5.27 25.89
C GLY A 1 18.50 4.53 25.61
N GLU A 2 18.39 3.28 26.04
CA GLU A 2 17.30 2.35 25.69
C GLU A 2 15.90 2.92 25.94
N TRP A 3 15.74 3.77 26.96
CA TRP A 3 14.48 4.48 27.27
C TRP A 3 14.03 5.49 26.21
N GLY A 4 14.98 6.09 25.48
CA GLY A 4 14.66 7.00 24.38
C GLY A 4 14.18 6.26 23.13
N GLU A 5 14.73 5.08 22.88
CA GLU A 5 14.42 4.27 21.70
C GLU A 5 13.04 3.61 21.82
N ALA A 6 12.70 3.06 23.00
CA ALA A 6 11.38 2.51 23.28
C ALA A 6 10.25 3.55 23.17
N ARG A 7 10.52 4.80 23.62
CA ARG A 7 9.56 5.90 23.50
C ARG A 7 9.35 6.31 22.04
N VAL A 8 10.42 6.40 21.25
CA VAL A 8 10.32 6.71 19.81
C VAL A 8 9.53 5.64 19.07
N GLU A 9 9.76 4.35 19.39
CA GLU A 9 9.01 3.25 18.76
C GLU A 9 7.51 3.30 19.08
N ALA A 10 7.14 3.66 20.32
CA ALA A 10 5.74 3.81 20.71
C ALA A 10 5.03 4.95 19.97
N GLU A 11 5.69 6.11 19.85
CA GLU A 11 5.16 7.27 19.10
C GLU A 11 4.99 6.96 17.60
N LEU A 12 5.95 6.24 17.00
CA LEU A 12 5.87 5.81 15.61
C LEU A 12 4.73 4.82 15.38
N SER A 13 4.50 3.89 16.32
CA SER A 13 3.38 2.96 16.27
C SER A 13 2.03 3.68 16.34
N TRP A 14 1.90 4.67 17.22
CA TRP A 14 0.68 5.46 17.36
C TRP A 14 0.39 6.31 16.12
N LEU A 15 1.41 7.00 15.59
CA LEU A 15 1.29 7.78 14.36
C LEU A 15 0.91 6.88 13.16
N ARG A 16 1.50 5.69 13.08
CA ARG A 16 1.12 4.69 12.07
C ARG A 16 -0.36 4.33 12.20
N GLY A 17 -0.84 3.98 13.40
CA GLY A 17 -2.24 3.66 13.61
C GLY A 17 -3.20 4.79 13.17
N GLY A 18 -2.85 6.04 13.45
CA GLY A 18 -3.62 7.20 12.98
C GLY A 18 -3.63 7.32 11.45
N LEU A 19 -2.49 7.11 10.80
CA LEU A 19 -2.40 7.13 9.34
C LEU A 19 -3.18 5.97 8.71
N ASP A 20 -3.16 4.78 9.31
CA ASP A 20 -3.90 3.61 8.83
C ASP A 20 -5.39 3.91 8.74
N ALA A 21 -5.97 4.51 9.79
CA ALA A 21 -7.36 4.95 9.79
C ALA A 21 -7.66 5.98 8.70
N VAL A 22 -6.75 6.92 8.43
CA VAL A 22 -6.89 7.90 7.34
C VAL A 22 -6.94 7.21 5.97
N PHE A 23 -6.06 6.24 5.73
CA PHE A 23 -6.03 5.52 4.44
C PHE A 23 -7.22 4.58 4.27
N GLU A 24 -7.74 3.98 5.33
CA GLU A 24 -8.98 3.20 5.31
C GLU A 24 -10.21 4.06 4.99
N GLN A 25 -10.22 5.30 5.46
CA GLN A 25 -11.26 6.29 5.15
C GLN A 25 -11.10 6.95 3.77
N SER A 26 -10.15 6.50 2.94
CA SER A 26 -9.97 7.01 1.57
C SER A 26 -11.21 6.84 0.68
N THR A 27 -12.17 6.00 1.07
CA THR A 27 -13.48 5.87 0.41
C THR A 27 -14.32 7.15 0.49
N LEU A 28 -14.04 8.03 1.44
CA LEU A 28 -14.71 9.33 1.59
C LEU A 28 -14.17 10.39 0.62
N LEU A 29 -12.99 10.17 0.06
CA LEU A 29 -12.39 11.08 -0.92
C LEU A 29 -13.10 10.95 -2.27
N ASP A 30 -13.15 12.06 -3.02
CA ASP A 30 -13.55 12.05 -4.41
C ASP A 30 -12.50 11.31 -5.27
N ARG A 31 -12.90 10.97 -6.50
CA ARG A 31 -12.09 10.14 -7.40
C ARG A 31 -10.74 10.76 -7.73
N GLU A 32 -10.67 12.08 -7.90
CA GLU A 32 -9.44 12.79 -8.28
C GLU A 32 -8.47 12.85 -7.09
N SER A 33 -9.00 13.16 -5.90
CA SER A 33 -8.23 13.16 -4.65
C SER A 33 -7.63 11.79 -4.31
N VAL A 34 -8.35 10.68 -4.55
CA VAL A 34 -7.80 9.32 -4.35
C VAL A 34 -6.61 9.07 -5.29
N VAL A 35 -6.68 9.53 -6.54
CA VAL A 35 -5.58 9.37 -7.50
C VAL A 35 -4.36 10.16 -7.07
N PHE A 36 -4.52 11.42 -6.63
CA PHE A 36 -3.42 12.22 -6.11
C PHE A 36 -2.78 11.60 -4.86
N LEU A 37 -3.60 11.09 -3.94
CA LEU A 37 -3.13 10.36 -2.76
C LEU A 37 -2.29 9.15 -3.15
N MET A 38 -2.75 8.36 -4.11
CA MET A 38 -2.03 7.20 -4.62
C MET A 38 -0.72 7.59 -5.30
N GLN A 39 -0.71 8.63 -6.13
CA GLN A 39 0.52 9.12 -6.76
C GLN A 39 1.54 9.60 -5.73
N ALA A 40 1.10 10.29 -4.68
CA ALA A 40 1.96 10.70 -3.58
C ALA A 40 2.54 9.48 -2.84
N LEU A 41 1.72 8.47 -2.55
CA LEU A 41 2.15 7.21 -1.94
C LEU A 41 3.13 6.42 -2.82
N CYS A 42 2.94 6.41 -4.14
CA CYS A 42 3.90 5.82 -5.08
C CYS A 42 5.25 6.52 -4.99
N LYS A 43 5.28 7.86 -5.00
CA LYS A 43 6.53 8.63 -4.87
C LYS A 43 7.22 8.35 -3.53
N VAL A 44 6.47 8.34 -2.43
CA VAL A 44 7.00 8.05 -1.09
C VAL A 44 7.54 6.62 -1.02
N GLY A 45 6.78 5.64 -1.51
CA GLY A 45 7.18 4.23 -1.57
C GLY A 45 8.47 4.08 -2.36
N LEU A 46 8.52 4.56 -3.61
CA LEU A 46 9.69 4.49 -4.47
C LEU A 46 10.91 5.15 -3.85
N ASN A 47 10.77 6.36 -3.31
CA ASN A 47 11.88 7.06 -2.66
C ASN A 47 12.42 6.29 -1.45
N SER A 48 11.56 5.58 -0.74
CA SER A 48 11.95 4.76 0.41
C SER A 48 12.72 3.49 0.01
N VAL A 49 12.51 2.99 -1.22
CA VAL A 49 13.23 1.83 -1.77
C VAL A 49 14.41 2.20 -2.68
N SER A 50 14.44 3.42 -3.24
CA SER A 50 15.34 3.88 -4.30
C SER A 50 16.77 4.23 -3.84
N GLY A 51 17.35 3.49 -2.91
CA GLY A 51 18.74 3.70 -2.49
C GLY A 51 19.52 2.42 -2.26
N ASN A 52 20.85 2.51 -2.35
CA ASN A 52 21.81 1.45 -1.98
C ASN A 52 21.87 1.20 -0.46
N LYS A 53 20.87 1.66 0.32
CA LYS A 53 20.80 1.43 1.75
C LYS A 53 20.63 -0.07 2.01
N PRO A 54 21.38 -0.70 2.93
CA PRO A 54 21.31 -2.13 3.18
C PRO A 54 19.88 -2.62 3.49
N ASP A 55 19.66 -3.93 3.38
CA ASP A 55 18.42 -4.56 3.80
C ASP A 55 18.25 -4.38 5.30
N ILE A 56 17.54 -3.33 5.70
CA ILE A 56 17.10 -3.16 7.08
C ILE A 56 16.01 -4.20 7.38
N VAL A 57 16.27 -5.00 8.41
CA VAL A 57 15.46 -6.12 8.92
C VAL A 57 14.61 -5.62 10.11
N GLY A 58 13.45 -6.22 10.35
CA GLY A 58 12.61 -5.88 11.51
C GLY A 58 11.73 -4.63 11.32
N ALA A 59 11.49 -3.87 12.39
CA ALA A 59 10.55 -2.72 12.41
C ALA A 59 10.88 -1.65 11.35
N SER A 60 12.17 -1.42 11.10
CA SER A 60 12.69 -0.47 10.12
C SER A 60 12.60 -0.96 8.66
N LYS A 61 12.29 -2.25 8.43
CA LYS A 61 11.77 -2.74 7.14
C LYS A 61 10.35 -2.23 6.90
N GLN A 62 9.48 -2.33 7.91
CA GLN A 62 8.09 -1.90 7.80
C GLN A 62 7.98 -0.39 7.58
N LEU A 63 8.79 0.42 8.26
CA LEU A 63 8.83 1.87 8.02
C LEU A 63 9.23 2.24 6.58
N ARG A 64 10.24 1.57 6.00
CA ARG A 64 10.65 1.85 4.59
C ARG A 64 9.65 1.37 3.56
N MET A 65 8.81 0.40 3.89
CA MET A 65 7.82 -0.14 2.97
C MET A 65 6.40 0.42 3.19
N PHE A 66 6.25 1.33 4.14
CA PHE A 66 4.98 1.96 4.52
C PHE A 66 4.23 2.54 3.32
N GLY A 67 4.92 3.27 2.42
CA GLY A 67 4.27 3.85 1.23
C GLY A 67 3.63 2.80 0.30
N VAL A 68 4.28 1.63 0.16
CA VAL A 68 3.76 0.51 -0.65
C VAL A 68 2.56 -0.13 0.05
N GLU A 69 2.66 -0.34 1.36
CA GLU A 69 1.56 -0.89 2.18
C GLU A 69 0.30 -0.03 2.09
N LYS A 70 0.45 1.29 2.25
CA LYS A 70 -0.68 2.24 2.21
C LYS A 70 -1.26 2.41 0.82
N LEU A 71 -0.45 2.30 -0.23
CA LEU A 71 -0.99 2.25 -1.58
C LEU A 71 -1.92 1.03 -1.72
N CYS A 72 -1.47 -0.15 -1.31
CA CYS A 72 -2.29 -1.35 -1.40
C CYS A 72 -3.59 -1.24 -0.59
N ALA A 73 -3.54 -0.63 0.60
CA ALA A 73 -4.73 -0.37 1.41
C ALA A 73 -5.73 0.55 0.69
N VAL A 74 -5.26 1.67 0.12
CA VAL A 74 -6.11 2.63 -0.61
C VAL A 74 -6.72 2.01 -1.87
N VAL A 75 -5.94 1.25 -2.65
CA VAL A 75 -6.47 0.53 -3.83
C VAL A 75 -7.51 -0.49 -3.41
N ALA A 76 -7.21 -1.27 -2.37
CA ALA A 76 -8.11 -2.27 -1.82
C ALA A 76 -9.43 -1.68 -1.28
N ALA A 77 -9.41 -0.45 -0.74
CA ALA A 77 -10.59 0.24 -0.26
C ALA A 77 -11.44 0.82 -1.41
N ASN A 78 -10.82 1.15 -2.55
CA ASN A 78 -11.48 1.84 -3.67
C ASN A 78 -11.70 0.97 -4.93
N VAL A 79 -11.53 -0.35 -4.84
CA VAL A 79 -11.66 -1.30 -5.97
C VAL A 79 -12.95 -1.10 -6.79
N GLY A 80 -14.08 -0.80 -6.14
CA GLY A 80 -15.37 -0.66 -6.83
C GLY A 80 -15.62 0.70 -7.49
N ARG A 81 -14.77 1.70 -7.23
CA ARG A 81 -15.04 3.09 -7.65
C ARG A 81 -14.26 3.50 -8.89
N VAL A 82 -13.13 2.85 -9.19
CA VAL A 82 -12.20 3.39 -10.18
C VAL A 82 -11.37 2.29 -10.88
N GLY A 83 -11.75 1.94 -12.10
CA GLY A 83 -10.95 1.05 -12.98
C GLY A 83 -9.56 1.59 -13.33
N GLN A 84 -9.36 2.92 -13.28
CA GLN A 84 -8.05 3.57 -13.49
C GLN A 84 -7.07 3.43 -12.31
N LEU A 85 -7.51 3.05 -11.10
CA LEU A 85 -6.58 2.84 -9.97
C LEU A 85 -5.69 1.63 -10.21
N TRP A 86 -6.17 0.68 -11.01
CA TRP A 86 -5.39 -0.50 -11.37
C TRP A 86 -4.13 -0.14 -12.15
N GLU A 87 -4.18 0.83 -13.05
CA GLU A 87 -3.00 1.28 -13.81
C GLU A 87 -1.92 1.91 -12.90
N VAL A 88 -2.34 2.74 -11.94
CA VAL A 88 -1.40 3.36 -10.99
C VAL A 88 -0.84 2.32 -10.02
N ALA A 89 -1.68 1.39 -9.55
CA ALA A 89 -1.27 0.33 -8.65
C ALA A 89 -0.35 -0.69 -9.33
N SER A 90 -0.69 -1.12 -10.54
CA SER A 90 0.07 -2.10 -11.32
C SER A 90 1.45 -1.56 -11.69
N SER A 91 1.56 -0.26 -12.01
CA SER A 91 2.83 0.40 -12.30
C SER A 91 3.80 0.34 -11.11
N LEU A 92 3.35 0.67 -9.89
CA LEU A 92 4.20 0.56 -8.70
C LEU A 92 4.53 -0.90 -8.38
N LEU A 93 3.54 -1.79 -8.42
CA LEU A 93 3.72 -3.20 -8.10
C LEU A 93 4.69 -3.87 -9.07
N TYR A 94 4.65 -3.49 -10.34
CA TYR A 94 5.63 -3.92 -11.34
C TYR A 94 7.05 -3.48 -10.96
N GLN A 95 7.24 -2.20 -10.63
CA GLN A 95 8.56 -1.67 -10.26
C GLN A 95 9.13 -2.31 -8.99
N VAL A 96 8.28 -2.61 -8.00
CA VAL A 96 8.69 -3.30 -6.76
C VAL A 96 9.00 -4.78 -7.04
N ALA A 97 8.18 -5.46 -7.85
CA ALA A 97 8.37 -6.86 -8.21
C ALA A 97 9.57 -7.08 -9.14
N SER A 98 9.95 -6.10 -9.95
CA SER A 98 11.13 -6.13 -10.83
C SER A 98 12.40 -5.57 -10.17
N HIS A 99 12.37 -5.25 -8.87
CA HIS A 99 13.49 -4.61 -8.19
C HIS A 99 14.71 -5.55 -8.09
N GLN A 100 15.94 -5.01 -8.18
CA GLN A 100 17.18 -5.81 -8.12
C GLN A 100 17.36 -6.59 -6.80
N ARG A 101 16.79 -6.06 -5.71
CA ARG A 101 16.86 -6.65 -4.36
C ARG A 101 15.73 -7.65 -4.12
N ALA A 102 16.09 -8.88 -3.74
CA ALA A 102 15.13 -9.95 -3.49
C ALA A 102 14.13 -9.65 -2.36
N THR A 103 14.57 -8.92 -1.32
CA THR A 103 13.74 -8.49 -0.19
C THR A 103 12.61 -7.55 -0.61
N VAL A 104 12.91 -6.61 -1.51
CA VAL A 104 11.94 -5.67 -2.09
C VAL A 104 10.96 -6.42 -2.98
N ARG A 105 11.46 -7.31 -3.85
CA ARG A 105 10.60 -8.15 -4.70
C ARG A 105 9.61 -8.98 -3.87
N ARG A 106 10.11 -9.66 -2.84
CA ARG A 106 9.28 -10.48 -1.94
C ARG A 106 8.19 -9.65 -1.27
N TYR A 107 8.54 -8.47 -0.77
CA TYR A 107 7.55 -7.59 -0.16
C TYR A 107 6.50 -7.10 -1.18
N GLY A 108 6.92 -6.79 -2.42
CA GLY A 108 5.98 -6.50 -3.51
C GLY A 108 4.98 -7.64 -3.73
N MET A 109 5.44 -8.89 -3.70
CA MET A 109 4.57 -10.07 -3.80
C MET A 109 3.65 -10.24 -2.59
N ASP A 110 4.13 -9.96 -1.38
CA ASP A 110 3.35 -10.00 -0.14
C ASP A 110 2.21 -8.96 -0.17
N CYS A 111 2.43 -7.80 -0.81
CA CYS A 111 1.41 -6.77 -1.03
C CYS A 111 0.46 -7.08 -2.19
N LEU A 112 0.98 -7.64 -3.29
CA LEU A 112 0.22 -7.93 -4.51
C LEU A 112 -0.80 -9.06 -4.29
N THR A 113 -0.41 -10.11 -3.56
CA THR A 113 -1.24 -11.30 -3.34
C THR A 113 -2.61 -10.97 -2.72
N PRO A 114 -2.70 -10.30 -1.55
CA PRO A 114 -3.99 -9.98 -0.95
C PRO A 114 -4.80 -8.99 -1.80
N LEU A 115 -4.13 -8.08 -2.51
CA LEU A 115 -4.79 -7.13 -3.40
C LEU A 115 -5.50 -7.84 -4.55
N ILE A 116 -4.81 -8.75 -5.25
CA ILE A 116 -5.37 -9.56 -6.33
C ILE A 116 -6.57 -10.37 -5.83
N ILE A 117 -6.44 -11.04 -4.68
CA ILE A 117 -7.55 -11.80 -4.08
C ILE A 117 -8.78 -10.91 -3.86
N LYS A 118 -8.59 -9.70 -3.33
CA LYS A 118 -9.69 -8.77 -3.07
C LYS A 118 -10.35 -8.27 -4.36
N VAL A 119 -9.57 -7.97 -5.39
CA VAL A 119 -10.07 -7.57 -6.71
C VAL A 119 -10.92 -8.68 -7.34
N PHE A 120 -10.44 -9.93 -7.31
CA PHE A 120 -11.20 -11.07 -7.84
C PHE A 120 -12.50 -11.31 -7.08
N LYS A 121 -12.48 -11.24 -5.74
CA LYS A 121 -13.69 -11.37 -4.91
C LYS A 121 -14.72 -10.30 -5.26
N HIS A 122 -14.29 -9.04 -5.38
CA HIS A 122 -15.16 -7.94 -5.75
C HIS A 122 -15.79 -8.13 -7.14
N ARG A 123 -15.00 -8.58 -8.13
CA ARG A 123 -15.51 -8.88 -9.48
C ARG A 123 -16.52 -10.03 -9.48
N ALA A 124 -16.30 -11.07 -8.69
CA ALA A 124 -17.23 -12.19 -8.56
C ALA A 124 -18.56 -11.75 -7.93
N GLU A 125 -18.51 -10.88 -6.92
CA GLU A 125 -19.70 -10.30 -6.27
C GLU A 125 -20.50 -9.41 -7.22
N LEU A 126 -19.84 -8.53 -7.99
CA LEU A 126 -20.47 -7.72 -9.03
C LEU A 126 -21.21 -8.59 -10.07
N ARG A 127 -20.59 -9.67 -10.53
CA ARG A 127 -21.22 -10.60 -11.48
C ARG A 127 -22.45 -11.29 -10.91
N ARG A 128 -22.43 -11.68 -9.63
CA ARG A 128 -23.60 -12.27 -8.95
C ARG A 128 -24.76 -11.28 -8.91
N ARG A 129 -24.49 -10.03 -8.48
CA ARG A 129 -25.49 -8.97 -8.40
C ARG A 129 -26.13 -8.62 -9.76
N LEU A 130 -25.37 -8.71 -10.84
CA LEU A 130 -25.87 -8.51 -12.21
C LEU A 130 -26.66 -9.71 -12.76
N ALA A 131 -26.53 -10.89 -12.17
CA ALA A 131 -27.29 -12.08 -12.55
C ALA A 131 -28.59 -12.24 -11.74
N GLU A 132 -28.69 -11.54 -10.61
CA GLU A 132 -29.82 -11.57 -9.66
C GLU A 132 -30.81 -10.40 -9.88
N GLY A 133 -30.53 -9.46 -10.78
CA GLY A 133 -31.38 -8.31 -11.13
C GLY A 133 -31.63 -8.23 -12.62
#